data_AF-A0A7L2SFS7-F1
#
_entry.id   AF-A0A7L2SFS7-F1
#
_cell.length_a   1.000
_cell.length_b   1.000
_cell.length_c   1.000
_cell.angle_alpha   90.00
_cell.angle_beta   90.00
_cell.angle_gamma   90.00
#
_symmetry.space_group_name_H-M   'P 1'
#
loop_
_entity.id
_entity.type
_entity.pdbx_description
1 polymer ?
#
loop_
_entity_poly.entity_id
_entity_poly.type
_entity_poly.pdbx_seq_one_letter_code
_entity_poly.pdbx_strand_id
1 'polypeptide(L)'
;GLMDHKLVLHQLRCNGVLEGIRICRKGFPNKISYGDFKQRYHLLNASVIPEGTFIDSKKACEKLLSSIEIDHTQYKFGHTKVFFKAGLLGVLEEMRDDCLGQLIARTQALCRGYLQRLELKRMFDQRESVLCIQYNIRAFMKVKQWPWMKLYFKLKPLLKSVGTEKELAMMKEEFERTKEELAKSETTRNKLEEKMVTLVQEKKDLQLQVQTENENLADAEERCDQLIKLKFQLEARIKEVMEKLEDEVEMNADLAARKRKLEDECSELKKDIDDLELTLVKAEKEKHATENKVKNLTEVVTGLDETVAKLAKEKKALQEAQQQALDDLQIEEDKVNTLTKARIKLEQQVNHVEGSLELERKACMDLERAKRKLEGDLKLAQETIVDLENDKQYLDEKLRKKDFDFNQMQNKIGQHRNSGTDLQKKIRELQA
;
A
#
# COMPACT_ATOMS: atom_id res chain seq x y z
N GLY A 1 73.49 -5.80 -34.03
CA GLY A 1 72.79 -5.08 -32.95
C GLY A 1 71.87 -4.02 -33.51
N LEU A 2 70.74 -4.41 -34.10
CA LEU A 2 69.65 -3.48 -34.40
C LEU A 2 68.88 -3.20 -33.09
N MET A 3 68.70 -1.94 -32.73
CA MET A 3 68.04 -1.51 -31.49
C MET A 3 66.96 -0.47 -31.80
N ASP A 4 65.71 -0.75 -31.44
CA ASP A 4 64.61 0.20 -31.58
C ASP A 4 64.56 1.16 -30.38
N HIS A 5 64.84 2.42 -30.65
CA HIS A 5 64.98 3.47 -29.65
C HIS A 5 63.64 3.83 -29.00
N LYS A 6 62.51 3.73 -29.73
CA LYS A 6 61.19 4.07 -29.18
C LYS A 6 60.72 3.03 -28.18
N LEU A 7 60.93 1.75 -28.50
CA LEU A 7 60.63 0.64 -27.61
C LEU A 7 61.49 0.72 -26.33
N VAL A 8 62.78 0.96 -26.46
CA VAL A 8 63.71 1.10 -25.33
C VAL A 8 63.32 2.30 -24.46
N LEU A 9 62.97 3.44 -25.05
CA LEU A 9 62.57 4.62 -24.29
C LEU A 9 61.29 4.36 -23.48
N HIS A 10 60.32 3.64 -24.05
CA HIS A 10 59.11 3.23 -23.34
C HIS A 10 59.45 2.29 -22.17
N GLN A 11 60.27 1.27 -22.40
CA GLN A 11 60.73 0.34 -21.37
C GLN A 11 61.47 1.03 -20.22
N LEU A 12 62.39 1.97 -20.52
CA LEU A 12 63.15 2.70 -19.50
C LEU A 12 62.26 3.57 -18.61
N ARG A 13 61.14 4.09 -19.15
CA ARG A 13 60.16 4.87 -18.38
C ARG A 13 59.25 3.96 -17.55
N CYS A 14 58.67 2.93 -18.15
CA CYS A 14 57.75 2.02 -17.46
C CYS A 14 58.43 1.22 -16.34
N ASN A 15 59.70 0.83 -16.53
CA ASN A 15 60.48 0.12 -15.52
C ASN A 15 61.08 1.07 -14.44
N GLY A 16 60.82 2.38 -14.53
CA GLY A 16 61.34 3.37 -13.57
C GLY A 16 62.86 3.46 -13.54
N VAL A 17 63.54 3.18 -14.66
CA VAL A 17 65.02 3.13 -14.71
C VAL A 17 65.61 4.50 -14.44
N LEU A 18 64.97 5.58 -14.89
CA LEU A 18 65.41 6.96 -14.63
C LEU A 18 65.32 7.30 -13.14
N GLU A 19 64.25 6.90 -12.48
CA GLU A 19 64.05 7.06 -11.04
C GLU A 19 65.07 6.22 -10.25
N GLY A 20 65.31 4.97 -10.69
CA GLY A 20 66.35 4.10 -10.14
C GLY A 20 67.74 4.73 -10.22
N ILE A 21 68.13 5.24 -11.40
CA ILE A 21 69.42 5.94 -11.59
C ILE A 21 69.48 7.21 -10.71
N ARG A 22 68.39 7.98 -10.64
CA ARG A 22 68.32 9.22 -9.84
C ARG A 22 68.53 8.93 -8.34
N ILE A 23 67.94 7.85 -7.84
CA ILE A 23 68.11 7.40 -6.45
C ILE A 23 69.53 6.84 -6.24
N CYS A 24 70.04 5.99 -7.13
CA CYS A 24 71.40 5.44 -7.03
C CYS A 24 72.49 6.53 -7.05
N ARG A 25 72.27 7.64 -7.78
CA ARG A 25 73.20 8.77 -7.83
C ARG A 25 73.22 9.59 -6.54
N LYS A 26 72.06 9.72 -5.87
CA LYS A 26 71.95 10.43 -4.58
C LYS A 26 72.28 9.52 -3.39
N GLY A 27 72.03 8.22 -3.54
CA GLY A 27 72.21 7.21 -2.51
C GLY A 27 73.60 6.61 -2.48
N PHE A 28 73.75 5.61 -1.61
CA PHE A 28 74.98 4.88 -1.38
C PHE A 28 74.70 3.39 -1.58
N PRO A 29 74.90 2.85 -2.79
CA PRO A 29 74.47 1.50 -3.14
C PRO A 29 75.25 0.41 -2.40
N ASN A 30 76.49 0.69 -1.99
CA ASN A 30 77.36 -0.25 -1.30
C ASN A 30 77.32 -0.03 0.22
N LYS A 31 77.28 -1.11 1.01
CA LYS A 31 77.25 -1.06 2.47
C LYS A 31 78.07 -2.17 3.10
N ILE A 32 78.89 -1.84 4.10
CA ILE A 32 79.77 -2.77 4.81
C ILE A 32 79.59 -2.58 6.32
N SER A 33 79.56 -3.68 7.08
CA SER A 33 79.51 -3.58 8.55
C SER A 33 80.82 -3.03 9.10
N TYR A 34 80.75 -2.32 10.22
CA TYR A 34 81.95 -1.69 10.78
C TYR A 34 83.05 -2.70 11.15
N GLY A 35 82.67 -3.88 11.66
CA GLY A 35 83.64 -4.94 11.97
C GLY A 35 84.38 -5.43 10.72
N ASP A 36 83.63 -5.68 9.64
CA ASP A 36 84.20 -6.16 8.38
C ASP A 36 85.05 -5.08 7.69
N PHE A 37 84.60 -3.82 7.68
CA PHE A 37 85.38 -2.71 7.14
C PHE A 37 86.69 -2.53 7.90
N LYS A 38 86.63 -2.50 9.24
CA LYS A 38 87.82 -2.43 10.10
C LYS A 38 88.77 -3.57 9.78
N GLN A 39 88.28 -4.82 9.74
CA GLN A 39 89.14 -5.98 9.49
C GLN A 39 89.79 -5.95 8.10
N ARG A 40 89.05 -5.58 7.05
CA ARG A 40 89.56 -5.58 5.66
C ARG A 40 90.58 -4.48 5.40
N TYR A 41 90.28 -3.26 5.86
CA TYR A 41 91.04 -2.08 5.49
C TYR A 41 92.02 -1.60 6.56
N HIS A 42 92.09 -2.25 7.73
CA HIS A 42 93.08 -1.92 8.78
C HIS A 42 94.51 -1.83 8.24
N LEU A 43 94.85 -2.68 7.27
CA LEU A 43 96.18 -2.72 6.65
C LEU A 43 96.53 -1.48 5.83
N LEU A 44 95.54 -0.68 5.39
CA LEU A 44 95.78 0.56 4.65
C LEU A 44 96.55 1.58 5.51
N ASN A 45 96.27 1.61 6.82
CA ASN A 45 97.00 2.43 7.75
C ASN A 45 96.95 1.84 9.17
N ALA A 46 97.88 0.94 9.47
CA ALA A 46 97.93 0.24 10.74
C ALA A 46 98.18 1.18 11.94
N SER A 47 98.88 2.30 11.73
CA SER A 47 99.25 3.25 12.80
C SER A 47 98.06 4.01 13.39
N VAL A 48 96.94 4.07 12.68
CA VAL A 48 95.75 4.85 13.06
C VAL A 48 94.90 4.12 14.12
N ILE A 49 95.06 2.80 14.23
CA ILE A 49 94.39 1.95 15.21
C ILE A 49 95.48 1.33 16.10
N PRO A 50 95.77 1.93 17.28
CA PRO A 50 96.74 1.42 18.24
C PRO A 50 96.53 -0.06 18.57
N GLU A 51 97.58 -0.86 18.49
CA GLU A 51 97.56 -2.27 18.89
C GLU A 51 97.28 -2.39 20.40
N GLY A 52 96.45 -3.36 20.79
CA GLY A 52 96.15 -3.67 22.20
C GLY A 52 95.09 -2.79 22.87
N THR A 53 94.58 -1.74 22.21
CA THR A 53 93.49 -0.90 22.77
C THR A 53 92.17 -1.25 22.10
N PHE A 54 91.13 -1.57 22.88
CA PHE A 54 89.79 -1.79 22.33
C PHE A 54 89.23 -0.45 21.81
N ILE A 55 89.15 -0.34 20.48
CA ILE A 55 88.49 0.78 19.80
C ILE A 55 87.22 0.27 19.16
N ASP A 56 86.11 0.93 19.49
CA ASP A 56 84.81 0.71 18.87
C ASP A 56 84.93 0.69 17.34
N SER A 57 84.26 -0.28 16.71
CA SER A 57 84.43 -0.54 15.28
C SER A 57 84.02 0.65 14.43
N LYS A 58 82.99 1.40 14.84
CA LYS A 58 82.58 2.62 14.13
C LYS A 58 83.66 3.70 14.21
N LYS A 59 84.16 4.00 15.41
CA LYS A 59 85.26 4.97 15.61
C LYS A 59 86.54 4.58 14.87
N ALA A 60 86.85 3.29 14.82
CA ALA A 60 87.99 2.78 14.05
C ALA A 60 87.82 3.03 12.55
N CYS A 61 86.63 2.79 12.01
CA CYS A 61 86.31 3.11 10.60
C CYS A 61 86.37 4.61 10.31
N GLU A 62 85.87 5.45 11.22
CA GLU A 62 85.93 6.92 11.10
C GLU A 62 87.37 7.44 11.05
N LYS A 63 88.23 6.94 11.93
CA LYS A 63 89.65 7.29 11.94
C LYS A 63 90.36 6.81 10.69
N LEU A 64 90.10 5.58 10.25
CA LEU A 64 90.74 4.98 9.09
C LEU A 64 90.34 5.66 7.78
N LEU A 65 89.05 5.99 7.59
CA LEU A 65 88.60 6.75 6.43
C LEU A 65 89.11 8.20 6.46
N SER A 66 89.26 8.80 7.65
CA SER A 66 89.84 10.15 7.78
C SER A 66 91.35 10.17 7.54
N SER A 67 92.05 9.05 7.71
CA SER A 67 93.50 8.95 7.47
C SER A 67 93.85 8.68 6.02
N ILE A 68 92.85 8.40 5.18
CA ILE A 68 93.01 8.20 3.74
C ILE A 68 92.43 9.44 3.06
N GLU A 69 93.12 9.95 2.04
CA GLU A 69 92.69 11.15 1.29
C GLU A 69 91.50 10.83 0.35
N ILE A 70 90.34 10.55 0.94
CA ILE A 70 89.08 10.26 0.23
C ILE A 70 88.08 11.38 0.50
N ASP A 71 87.36 11.78 -0.56
CA ASP A 71 86.28 12.75 -0.44
C ASP A 71 85.16 12.25 0.50
N HIS A 72 84.90 13.01 1.56
CA HIS A 72 83.85 12.76 2.56
C HIS A 72 82.42 12.75 1.99
N THR A 73 82.18 13.21 0.75
CA THR A 73 80.87 13.08 0.10
C THR A 73 80.61 11.69 -0.50
N GLN A 74 81.64 10.86 -0.63
CA GLN A 74 81.58 9.54 -1.25
C GLN A 74 81.15 8.44 -0.29
N TYR A 75 81.10 8.72 1.02
CA TYR A 75 80.66 7.76 2.01
C TYR A 75 79.81 8.40 3.12
N LYS A 76 79.03 7.58 3.82
CA LYS A 76 78.23 7.99 5.00
C LYS A 76 78.23 6.92 6.07
N PHE A 77 78.25 7.36 7.33
CA PHE A 77 78.17 6.49 8.49
C PHE A 77 76.71 6.28 8.91
N GLY A 78 76.29 5.02 9.00
CA GLY A 78 75.03 4.63 9.63
C GLY A 78 75.22 4.21 11.09
N HIS A 79 74.20 3.53 11.64
CA HIS A 79 74.27 2.99 13.00
C HIS A 79 75.16 1.74 13.10
N THR A 80 75.04 0.81 12.15
CA THR A 80 75.76 -0.49 12.17
C THR A 80 76.69 -0.70 10.97
N LYS A 81 76.55 0.14 9.93
CA LYS A 81 77.25 0.00 8.65
C LYS A 81 77.73 1.35 8.14
N VAL A 82 78.81 1.31 7.37
CA VAL A 82 79.26 2.42 6.52
C VAL A 82 78.76 2.18 5.09
N PHE A 83 78.37 3.27 4.43
CA PHE A 83 77.78 3.27 3.10
C PHE A 83 78.69 4.02 2.13
N PHE A 84 78.85 3.49 0.91
CA PHE A 84 79.74 4.05 -0.11
C PHE A 84 78.98 4.29 -1.41
N LYS A 85 79.39 5.34 -2.12
CA LYS A 85 79.00 5.56 -3.51
C LYS A 85 79.62 4.49 -4.42
N ALA A 86 79.04 4.34 -5.61
CA ALA A 86 79.61 3.47 -6.63
C ALA A 86 81.04 3.93 -6.99
N GLY A 87 81.95 2.98 -7.21
CA GLY A 87 83.35 3.25 -7.55
C GLY A 87 84.29 3.36 -6.34
N LEU A 88 83.90 4.03 -5.26
CA LEU A 88 84.80 4.25 -4.11
C LEU A 88 85.32 2.95 -3.48
N LEU A 89 84.46 1.92 -3.40
CA LEU A 89 84.87 0.63 -2.83
C LEU A 89 85.95 -0.06 -3.69
N GLY A 90 85.90 0.11 -5.02
CA GLY A 90 86.93 -0.42 -5.92
C GLY A 90 88.29 0.24 -5.66
N VAL A 91 88.31 1.57 -5.50
CA VAL A 91 89.53 2.32 -5.14
C VAL A 91 90.11 1.83 -3.81
N LEU A 92 89.26 1.60 -2.80
CA LEU A 92 89.70 1.08 -1.50
C LEU A 92 90.28 -0.34 -1.59
N GLU A 93 89.74 -1.21 -2.46
CA GLU A 93 90.31 -2.55 -2.69
C GLU A 93 91.63 -2.48 -3.48
N GLU A 94 91.76 -1.60 -4.47
CA GLU A 94 93.02 -1.40 -5.20
C GLU A 94 94.15 -0.95 -4.26
N MET A 95 93.89 0.06 -3.41
CA MET A 95 94.87 0.50 -2.39
C MET A 95 95.25 -0.63 -1.43
N ARG A 96 94.29 -1.51 -1.12
CA ARG A 96 94.49 -2.64 -0.21
C ARG A 96 95.35 -3.72 -0.87
N ASP A 97 95.10 -4.02 -2.14
CA ASP A 97 95.85 -5.00 -2.91
C ASP A 97 97.31 -4.58 -3.09
N ASP A 98 97.59 -3.28 -3.28
CA ASP A 98 98.96 -2.77 -3.33
C ASP A 98 99.71 -3.00 -2.01
N CYS A 99 99.08 -2.68 -0.87
CA CYS A 99 99.66 -2.95 0.45
C CYS A 99 99.87 -4.45 0.70
N LEU A 100 98.87 -5.28 0.36
CA LEU A 100 98.95 -6.73 0.49
C LEU A 100 100.06 -7.32 -0.41
N GLY A 101 100.23 -6.83 -1.63
CA GLY A 101 101.29 -7.25 -2.54
C GLY A 101 102.68 -7.08 -1.93
N GLN A 102 102.93 -5.95 -1.27
CA GLN A 102 104.20 -5.71 -0.57
C GLN A 102 104.42 -6.66 0.62
N LEU A 103 103.39 -6.91 1.42
CA LEU A 103 103.46 -7.83 2.56
C LEU A 103 103.69 -9.27 2.10
N ILE A 104 102.94 -9.71 1.08
CA ILE A 104 103.09 -11.05 0.49
C ILE A 104 104.49 -11.21 -0.10
N ALA A 105 105.03 -10.21 -0.79
CA ALA A 105 106.38 -10.28 -1.34
C ALA A 105 107.44 -10.47 -0.24
N ARG A 106 107.32 -9.77 0.90
CA ARG A 106 108.22 -9.94 2.06
C ARG A 106 108.09 -11.33 2.67
N THR A 107 106.87 -11.81 2.88
CA THR A 107 106.61 -13.16 3.40
C THR A 107 107.17 -14.23 2.47
N GLN A 108 106.93 -14.11 1.16
CA GLN A 108 107.48 -15.01 0.15
C GLN A 108 109.01 -15.01 0.16
N ALA A 109 109.66 -13.85 0.30
CA ALA A 109 111.11 -13.76 0.40
C ALA A 109 111.65 -14.50 1.63
N LEU A 110 110.97 -14.38 2.78
CA LEU A 110 111.32 -15.11 4.01
C LEU A 110 111.15 -16.63 3.83
N CYS A 111 110.02 -17.08 3.27
CA CYS A 111 109.77 -18.50 3.00
C CYS A 111 110.80 -19.08 2.03
N ARG A 112 111.06 -18.40 0.90
CA ARG A 112 112.09 -18.83 -0.07
C ARG A 112 113.47 -18.89 0.58
N GLY A 113 113.83 -17.89 1.40
CA GLY A 113 115.08 -17.87 2.14
C GLY A 113 115.19 -19.01 3.16
N TYR A 114 114.11 -19.32 3.88
CA TYR A 114 114.06 -20.44 4.81
C TYR A 114 114.25 -21.78 4.10
N LEU A 115 113.49 -22.03 3.03
CA LEU A 115 113.58 -23.25 2.23
C LEU A 115 114.99 -23.43 1.66
N GLN A 116 115.60 -22.37 1.13
CA GLN A 116 116.96 -22.44 0.60
C GLN A 116 118.01 -22.72 1.67
N ARG A 117 117.86 -22.18 2.89
CA ARG A 117 118.76 -22.49 4.01
C ARG A 117 118.61 -23.93 4.50
N LEU A 118 117.38 -24.45 4.52
CA LEU A 118 117.12 -25.85 4.87
C LEU A 118 117.77 -26.79 3.85
N GLU A 119 117.59 -26.51 2.55
CA GLU A 119 118.22 -27.30 1.49
C GLU A 119 119.75 -27.19 1.55
N LEU A 120 120.29 -25.99 1.80
CA LEU A 120 121.73 -25.80 1.97
C LEU A 120 122.27 -26.61 3.16
N LYS A 121 121.56 -26.61 4.30
CA LYS A 121 121.93 -27.44 5.46
C LYS A 121 121.91 -28.93 5.09
N ARG A 122 120.86 -29.40 4.40
CA ARG A 122 120.79 -30.78 3.90
C ARG A 122 121.97 -31.12 3.00
N MET A 123 122.38 -30.22 2.11
CA MET A 123 123.55 -30.42 1.24
C MET A 123 124.86 -30.47 2.04
N PHE A 124 125.03 -29.64 3.08
CA PHE A 124 126.18 -29.70 3.99
C PHE A 124 126.21 -31.02 4.77
N ASP A 125 125.09 -31.40 5.39
CA ASP A 125 124.95 -32.65 6.14
C ASP A 125 125.22 -33.86 5.23
N GLN A 126 124.75 -33.83 3.97
CA GLN A 126 125.08 -34.85 2.96
C GLN A 126 126.57 -34.90 2.64
N ARG A 127 127.22 -33.74 2.47
CA ARG A 127 128.66 -33.67 2.20
C ARG A 127 129.47 -34.28 3.36
N GLU A 128 129.15 -33.92 4.61
CA GLU A 128 129.81 -34.49 5.79
C GLU A 128 129.52 -35.99 5.93
N SER A 129 128.27 -36.41 5.71
CA SER A 129 127.87 -37.81 5.72
C SER A 129 128.65 -38.63 4.68
N VAL A 130 128.85 -38.09 3.47
CA VAL A 130 129.65 -38.76 2.42
C VAL A 130 131.09 -38.94 2.89
N LEU A 131 131.71 -37.93 3.49
CA LEU A 131 133.08 -38.04 4.02
C LEU A 131 133.17 -39.08 5.15
N CYS A 132 132.21 -39.06 6.07
CA CYS A 132 132.11 -40.00 7.18
C CYS A 132 131.92 -41.44 6.68
N ILE A 133 131.03 -41.68 5.72
CA ILE A 133 130.80 -42.98 5.11
C ILE A 133 132.07 -43.46 4.40
N GLN A 134 132.69 -42.63 3.56
CA GLN A 134 133.93 -42.99 2.87
C GLN A 134 135.04 -43.38 3.85
N TYR A 135 135.23 -42.59 4.92
CA TYR A 135 136.21 -42.89 5.96
C TYR A 135 135.88 -44.20 6.68
N ASN A 136 134.64 -44.37 7.14
CA ASN A 136 134.20 -45.57 7.86
C ASN A 136 134.29 -46.83 7.00
N ILE A 137 133.96 -46.77 5.70
CA ILE A 137 134.14 -47.90 4.79
C ILE A 137 135.62 -48.26 4.69
N ARG A 138 136.52 -47.28 4.51
CA ARG A 138 137.98 -47.53 4.48
C ARG A 138 138.48 -48.12 5.80
N ALA A 139 138.05 -47.59 6.94
CA ALA A 139 138.41 -48.09 8.27
C ALA A 139 137.87 -49.51 8.51
N PHE A 140 136.60 -49.76 8.19
CA PHE A 140 135.97 -51.07 8.27
C PHE A 140 136.69 -52.07 7.36
N MET A 141 137.07 -51.71 6.14
CA MET A 141 137.82 -52.59 5.24
C MET A 141 139.16 -53.02 5.84
N LYS A 142 139.83 -52.17 6.63
CA LYS A 142 141.04 -52.51 7.38
C LYS A 142 140.75 -53.43 8.57
N VAL A 143 139.68 -53.17 9.32
CA VAL A 143 139.40 -53.83 10.62
C VAL A 143 138.54 -55.08 10.48
N LYS A 144 137.77 -55.25 9.40
CA LYS A 144 136.82 -56.38 9.22
C LYS A 144 137.50 -57.76 9.28
N GLN A 145 138.78 -57.83 8.91
CA GLN A 145 139.56 -59.06 8.97
C GLN A 145 140.25 -59.28 10.32
N TRP A 146 140.30 -58.26 11.19
CA TRP A 146 140.94 -58.30 12.50
C TRP A 146 140.23 -59.29 13.44
N PRO A 147 140.94 -60.25 14.07
CA PRO A 147 140.33 -61.29 14.90
C PRO A 147 139.42 -60.78 16.03
N TRP A 148 139.82 -59.72 16.73
CA TRP A 148 139.04 -59.12 17.82
C TRP A 148 137.70 -58.51 17.35
N MET A 149 137.66 -57.92 16.16
CA MET A 149 136.40 -57.37 15.60
C MET A 149 135.42 -58.50 15.22
N LYS A 150 135.93 -59.61 14.66
CA LYS A 150 135.12 -60.80 14.36
C LYS A 150 134.52 -61.41 15.63
N LEU A 151 135.27 -61.44 16.72
CA LEU A 151 134.77 -61.89 18.02
C LEU A 151 133.64 -60.97 18.53
N TYR A 152 133.84 -59.66 18.48
CA TYR A 152 132.82 -58.68 18.88
C TYR A 152 131.51 -58.84 18.09
N PHE A 153 131.57 -59.01 16.76
CA PHE A 153 130.37 -59.23 15.95
C PHE A 153 129.62 -60.53 16.27
N LYS A 154 130.32 -61.58 16.70
CA LYS A 154 129.66 -62.82 17.18
C LYS A 154 129.01 -62.64 18.54
N LEU A 155 129.59 -61.80 19.41
CA LEU A 155 129.09 -61.56 20.77
C LEU A 155 127.96 -60.52 20.83
N LYS A 156 128.00 -59.48 20.00
CA LYS A 156 127.06 -58.35 20.05
C LYS A 156 125.57 -58.74 19.95
N PRO A 157 125.14 -59.64 19.05
CA PRO A 157 123.74 -60.05 18.97
C PRO A 157 123.27 -60.88 20.17
N LEU A 158 124.20 -61.50 20.90
CA LEU A 158 123.90 -62.28 22.12
C LEU A 158 123.64 -61.37 23.33
N LEU A 159 123.96 -60.07 23.22
CA LEU A 159 123.65 -59.05 24.22
C LEU A 159 122.21 -58.55 24.02
N LYS A 160 121.25 -59.32 24.53
CA LYS A 160 119.78 -59.11 24.43
C LYS A 160 119.27 -57.75 24.96
N SER A 161 120.02 -57.01 25.75
CA SER A 161 119.49 -55.90 26.57
C SER A 161 119.22 -54.59 25.81
N VAL A 162 119.89 -54.33 24.69
CA VAL A 162 119.90 -52.97 24.09
C VAL A 162 118.73 -52.72 23.13
N GLY A 163 118.15 -53.77 22.52
CA GLY A 163 117.01 -53.64 21.61
C GLY A 163 115.66 -53.58 22.33
N THR A 164 115.48 -54.43 23.33
CA THR A 164 114.22 -54.58 24.06
C THR A 164 113.85 -53.36 24.90
N GLU A 165 114.83 -52.62 25.42
CA GLU A 165 114.58 -51.40 26.20
C GLU A 165 114.00 -50.26 25.35
N LYS A 166 114.50 -50.10 24.11
CA LYS A 166 113.98 -49.09 23.17
C LYS A 166 112.57 -49.42 22.71
N GLU A 167 112.30 -50.69 22.40
CA GLU A 167 110.95 -51.14 22.03
C GLU A 167 109.95 -50.96 23.18
N LEU A 168 110.36 -51.27 24.42
CA LEU A 168 109.52 -51.08 25.59
C LEU A 168 109.23 -49.60 25.87
N ALA A 169 110.20 -48.70 25.65
CA ALA A 169 110.01 -47.26 25.81
C ALA A 169 109.01 -46.70 24.78
N MET A 170 109.15 -47.07 23.51
CA MET A 170 108.20 -46.65 22.45
C MET A 170 106.80 -47.19 22.72
N MET A 171 106.68 -48.47 23.09
CA MET A 171 105.38 -49.08 23.41
C MET A 171 104.68 -48.38 24.58
N LYS A 172 105.43 -47.97 25.62
CA LYS A 172 104.87 -47.22 26.76
C LYS A 172 104.35 -45.85 26.36
N GLU A 173 105.10 -45.12 25.53
CA GLU A 173 104.68 -43.80 25.04
C GLU A 173 103.42 -43.90 24.16
N GLU A 174 103.38 -44.86 23.25
CA GLU A 174 102.21 -45.10 22.40
C GLU A 174 100.99 -45.53 23.22
N PHE A 175 101.19 -46.37 24.24
CA PHE A 175 100.12 -46.80 25.14
C PHE A 175 99.51 -45.61 25.90
N GLU A 176 100.34 -44.76 26.52
CA GLU A 176 99.82 -43.59 27.25
C GLU A 176 99.14 -42.58 26.32
N ARG A 177 99.71 -42.31 25.12
CA ARG A 177 99.07 -41.45 24.13
C ARG A 177 97.68 -41.97 23.73
N THR A 178 97.59 -43.26 23.41
CA THR A 178 96.33 -43.88 22.98
C THR A 178 95.30 -43.87 24.11
N LYS A 179 95.74 -44.09 25.35
CA LYS A 179 94.88 -44.05 26.54
C LYS A 179 94.33 -42.66 26.80
N GLU A 180 95.14 -41.62 26.68
CA GLU A 180 94.68 -40.23 26.80
C GLU A 180 93.70 -39.83 25.70
N GLU A 181 93.97 -40.22 24.46
CA GLU A 181 93.09 -39.95 23.32
C GLU A 181 91.74 -40.66 23.48
N LEU A 182 91.75 -41.92 23.94
CA LEU A 182 90.53 -42.67 24.23
C LEU A 182 89.71 -41.98 25.31
N ALA A 183 90.33 -41.58 26.43
CA ALA A 183 89.63 -40.88 27.51
C ALA A 183 89.02 -39.55 27.05
N LYS A 184 89.77 -38.74 26.28
CA LYS A 184 89.26 -37.49 25.70
C LYS A 184 88.06 -37.77 24.78
N SER A 185 88.18 -38.76 23.89
CA SER A 185 87.11 -39.17 22.97
C SER A 185 85.84 -39.60 23.72
N GLU A 186 85.96 -40.45 24.74
CA GLU A 186 84.83 -40.90 25.56
C GLU A 186 84.10 -39.74 26.25
N THR A 187 84.84 -38.79 26.83
CA THR A 187 84.21 -37.61 27.45
C THR A 187 83.47 -36.74 26.43
N THR A 188 84.02 -36.58 25.22
CA THR A 188 83.35 -35.83 24.15
C THR A 188 82.12 -36.56 23.62
N ARG A 189 82.18 -37.89 23.48
CA ARG A 189 81.06 -38.72 23.06
C ARG A 189 79.89 -38.61 24.04
N ASN A 190 80.15 -38.74 25.34
CA ASN A 190 79.10 -38.63 26.36
C ASN A 190 78.42 -37.24 26.33
N LYS A 191 79.19 -36.15 26.22
CA LYS A 191 78.63 -34.79 26.11
C LYS A 191 77.78 -34.60 24.85
N LEU A 192 78.14 -35.23 23.73
CA LEU A 192 77.38 -35.17 22.49
C LEU A 192 76.11 -36.02 22.58
N GLU A 193 76.17 -37.18 23.21
CA GLU A 193 74.99 -38.03 23.46
C GLU A 193 73.97 -37.33 24.35
N GLU A 194 74.40 -36.67 25.44
CA GLU A 194 73.51 -35.86 26.30
C GLU A 194 72.80 -34.76 25.49
N LYS A 195 73.54 -34.00 24.67
CA LYS A 195 72.96 -32.98 23.79
C LYS A 195 72.03 -33.56 22.74
N MET A 196 72.33 -34.76 22.24
CA MET A 196 71.48 -35.43 21.26
C MET A 196 70.15 -35.85 21.89
N VAL A 197 70.18 -36.35 23.13
CA VAL A 197 68.96 -36.69 23.87
C VAL A 197 68.09 -35.45 24.10
N THR A 198 68.68 -34.32 24.53
CA THR A 198 67.90 -33.08 24.73
C THR A 198 67.28 -32.58 23.42
N LEU A 199 68.04 -32.57 22.32
CA LEU A 199 67.52 -32.15 21.02
C LEU A 199 66.43 -33.08 20.48
N VAL A 200 66.54 -34.39 20.70
CA VAL A 200 65.52 -35.36 20.31
C VAL A 200 64.24 -35.15 21.14
N GLN A 201 64.38 -34.82 22.43
CA GLN A 201 63.22 -34.50 23.27
C GLN A 201 62.54 -33.21 22.82
N GLU A 202 63.29 -32.11 22.65
CA GLU A 202 62.76 -30.83 22.15
C GLU A 202 62.06 -30.99 20.79
N LYS A 203 62.63 -31.79 19.89
CA LYS A 203 62.01 -32.10 18.60
C LYS A 203 60.66 -32.81 18.77
N LYS A 204 60.56 -33.79 19.68
CA LYS A 204 59.31 -34.51 19.95
C LYS A 204 58.27 -33.60 20.57
N ASP A 205 58.68 -32.74 21.50
CA ASP A 205 57.79 -31.79 22.17
C ASP A 205 57.22 -30.77 21.17
N LEU A 206 58.08 -30.21 20.31
CA LEU A 206 57.65 -29.31 19.23
C LEU A 206 56.74 -30.03 18.21
N GLN A 207 57.04 -31.30 17.89
CA GLN A 207 56.21 -32.07 16.97
C GLN A 207 54.81 -32.33 17.57
N LEU A 208 54.72 -32.63 18.86
CA LEU A 208 53.45 -32.77 19.56
C LEU A 208 52.68 -31.44 19.60
N GLN A 209 53.36 -30.33 19.89
CA GLN A 209 52.76 -29.01 19.88
C GLN A 209 52.19 -28.65 18.50
N VAL A 210 52.95 -28.90 17.43
CA VAL A 210 52.47 -28.70 16.05
C VAL A 210 51.25 -29.57 15.75
N GLN A 211 51.22 -30.81 16.21
CA GLN A 211 50.06 -31.68 16.03
C GLN A 211 48.81 -31.13 16.74
N THR A 212 48.95 -30.70 18.00
CA THR A 212 47.85 -30.10 18.76
C THR A 212 47.35 -28.79 18.13
N GLU A 213 48.25 -27.93 17.66
CA GLU A 213 47.86 -26.70 16.96
C GLU A 213 47.14 -26.99 15.62
N ASN A 214 47.55 -28.04 14.89
CA ASN A 214 46.85 -28.47 13.68
C ASN A 214 45.45 -29.01 13.97
N GLU A 215 45.28 -29.78 15.05
CA GLU A 215 43.96 -30.25 15.50
C GLU A 215 43.06 -29.06 15.90
N ASN A 216 43.60 -28.10 16.68
CA ASN A 216 42.89 -26.87 17.04
C ASN A 216 42.50 -26.04 15.80
N LEU A 217 43.37 -25.97 14.80
CA LEU A 217 43.11 -25.28 13.55
C LEU A 217 41.98 -25.97 12.78
N ALA A 218 42.00 -27.30 12.67
CA ALA A 218 40.94 -28.08 12.03
C ALA A 218 39.59 -27.85 12.72
N ASP A 219 39.55 -27.86 14.05
CA ASP A 219 38.34 -27.56 14.83
C ASP A 219 37.85 -26.11 14.62
N ALA A 220 38.75 -25.16 14.41
CA ALA A 220 38.41 -23.77 14.10
C ALA A 220 37.89 -23.61 12.67
N GLU A 221 38.48 -24.31 11.71
CA GLU A 221 38.04 -24.38 10.32
C GLU A 221 36.63 -24.98 10.23
N GLU A 222 36.37 -26.10 10.91
CA GLU A 222 35.04 -26.73 10.93
C GLU A 222 33.98 -25.77 11.51
N ARG A 223 34.30 -25.08 12.61
CA ARG A 223 33.41 -24.06 13.19
C ARG A 223 33.16 -22.90 12.21
N CYS A 224 34.18 -22.44 11.49
CA CYS A 224 34.03 -21.41 10.47
C CYS A 224 33.12 -21.88 9.33
N ASP A 225 33.30 -23.10 8.83
CA ASP A 225 32.46 -23.67 7.79
C ASP A 225 31.01 -23.84 8.22
N GLN A 226 30.77 -24.26 9.47
CA GLN A 226 29.42 -24.32 10.04
C GLN A 226 28.78 -22.92 10.11
N LEU A 227 29.54 -21.89 10.53
CA LEU A 227 29.07 -20.50 10.54
C LEU A 227 28.78 -19.97 9.14
N ILE A 228 29.60 -20.30 8.14
CA ILE A 228 29.37 -19.92 6.74
C ILE A 228 28.07 -20.56 6.22
N LYS A 229 27.82 -21.84 6.52
CA LYS A 229 26.56 -22.51 6.16
C LYS A 229 25.35 -21.87 6.83
N LEU A 230 25.44 -21.57 8.13
CA LEU A 230 24.38 -20.87 8.86
C LEU A 230 24.14 -19.46 8.32
N LYS A 231 25.20 -18.72 7.99
CA LYS A 231 25.10 -17.40 7.36
C LYS A 231 24.33 -17.49 6.05
N PHE A 232 24.65 -18.45 5.18
CA PHE A 232 23.96 -18.62 3.91
C PHE A 232 22.45 -18.92 4.11
N GLN A 233 22.11 -19.78 5.08
CA GLN A 233 20.71 -20.07 5.43
C GLN A 233 19.97 -18.83 5.96
N LEU A 234 20.62 -18.03 6.82
CA LEU A 234 20.05 -16.80 7.35
C LEU A 234 19.87 -15.74 6.26
N GLU A 235 20.83 -15.58 5.35
CA GLU A 235 20.72 -14.68 4.21
C GLU A 235 19.56 -15.08 3.28
N ALA A 236 19.38 -16.38 3.01
CA ALA A 236 18.23 -16.88 2.28
C ALA A 236 16.90 -16.56 3.00
N ARG A 237 16.83 -16.79 4.31
CA ARG A 237 15.63 -16.51 5.12
C ARG A 237 15.31 -15.02 5.19
N ILE A 238 16.33 -14.16 5.27
CA ILE A 238 16.16 -12.69 5.19
C ILE A 238 15.54 -12.33 3.84
N LYS A 239 16.05 -12.89 2.74
CA LYS A 239 15.51 -12.63 1.40
C LYS A 239 14.04 -13.04 1.27
N GLU A 240 13.68 -14.23 1.75
CA GLU A 240 12.28 -14.69 1.75
C GLU A 240 11.36 -13.79 2.60
N VAL A 241 11.81 -13.33 3.77
CA VAL A 241 11.02 -12.44 4.62
C VAL A 241 10.90 -11.05 4.01
N MET A 242 11.94 -10.56 3.33
CA MET A 242 11.89 -9.29 2.60
C MET A 242 10.87 -9.35 1.45
N GLU A 243 10.87 -10.42 0.66
CA GLU A 243 9.90 -10.62 -0.43
C GLU A 243 8.45 -10.65 0.10
N LYS A 244 8.20 -11.40 1.19
CA LYS A 244 6.88 -11.39 1.85
C LYS A 244 6.49 -10.02 2.41
N LEU A 245 7.45 -9.26 2.92
CA LEU A 245 7.19 -7.92 3.42
C LEU A 245 6.83 -6.97 2.27
N GLU A 246 7.50 -7.09 1.13
CA GLU A 246 7.17 -6.34 -0.10
C GLU A 246 5.74 -6.66 -0.56
N ASP A 247 5.36 -7.94 -0.61
CA ASP A 247 4.00 -8.39 -0.96
C ASP A 247 2.93 -7.81 0.00
N GLU A 248 3.18 -7.88 1.31
CA GLU A 248 2.25 -7.33 2.32
C GLU A 248 2.16 -5.80 2.26
N VAL A 249 3.26 -5.11 1.94
CA VAL A 249 3.26 -3.66 1.72
C VAL A 249 2.43 -3.30 0.50
N GLU A 250 2.56 -4.04 -0.60
CA GLU A 250 1.73 -3.86 -1.80
C GLU A 250 0.25 -4.14 -1.49
N MET A 251 -0.06 -5.25 -0.81
CA MET A 251 -1.43 -5.58 -0.41
C MET A 251 -2.03 -4.53 0.52
N ASN A 252 -1.25 -3.99 1.46
CA ASN A 252 -1.71 -2.94 2.37
C ASN A 252 -1.93 -1.60 1.63
N ALA A 253 -1.10 -1.27 0.64
CA ALA A 253 -1.32 -0.12 -0.23
C ALA A 253 -2.62 -0.27 -1.04
N ASP A 254 -2.87 -1.46 -1.59
CA ASP A 254 -4.11 -1.80 -2.28
C ASP A 254 -5.34 -1.71 -1.37
N LEU A 255 -5.25 -2.24 -0.16
CA LEU A 255 -6.30 -2.15 0.85
C LEU A 255 -6.55 -0.69 1.26
N ALA A 256 -5.50 0.11 1.44
CA ALA A 256 -5.63 1.53 1.73
C ALA A 256 -6.30 2.28 0.58
N ALA A 257 -5.97 1.96 -0.68
CA ALA A 257 -6.61 2.54 -1.85
C ALA A 257 -8.10 2.15 -1.95
N ARG A 258 -8.44 0.87 -1.72
CA ARG A 258 -9.84 0.39 -1.67
C ARG A 258 -10.61 1.03 -0.52
N LYS A 259 -10.01 1.12 0.65
CA LYS A 259 -10.59 1.79 1.83
C LYS A 259 -10.93 3.24 1.50
N ARG A 260 -10.02 3.97 0.85
CA ARG A 260 -10.24 5.36 0.42
C ARG A 260 -11.43 5.47 -0.53
N LYS A 261 -11.53 4.60 -1.53
CA LYS A 261 -12.69 4.54 -2.44
C LYS A 261 -14.00 4.27 -1.70
N LEU A 262 -14.01 3.30 -0.78
CA LEU A 262 -15.19 3.01 0.03
C LEU A 262 -15.56 4.14 0.99
N GLU A 263 -14.58 4.84 1.56
CA GLU A 263 -14.79 6.05 2.37
C GLU A 263 -15.40 7.17 1.52
N ASP A 264 -14.89 7.39 0.31
CA ASP A 264 -15.42 8.36 -0.64
C ASP A 264 -16.88 8.01 -1.02
N GLU A 265 -17.16 6.76 -1.42
CA GLU A 265 -18.52 6.26 -1.72
C GLU A 265 -19.47 6.39 -0.52
N CYS A 266 -19.01 6.06 0.70
CA CYS A 266 -19.81 6.23 1.91
C CYS A 266 -20.09 7.70 2.21
N SER A 267 -19.16 8.60 1.92
CA SER A 267 -19.35 10.04 2.10
C SER A 267 -20.35 10.61 1.10
N GLU A 268 -20.31 10.14 -0.15
CA GLU A 268 -21.29 10.48 -1.19
C GLU A 268 -22.68 9.96 -0.81
N LEU A 269 -22.80 8.69 -0.43
CA LEU A 269 -24.08 8.11 0.01
C LEU A 269 -24.65 8.82 1.25
N LYS A 270 -23.80 9.21 2.22
CA LYS A 270 -24.26 10.02 3.36
C LYS A 270 -24.82 11.37 2.91
N LYS A 271 -24.13 12.03 1.98
CA LYS A 271 -24.61 13.30 1.43
C LYS A 271 -25.93 13.14 0.68
N ASP A 272 -26.06 12.07 -0.10
CA ASP A 272 -27.32 11.73 -0.79
C ASP A 272 -28.44 11.44 0.21
N ILE A 273 -28.15 10.74 1.31
CA ILE A 273 -29.11 10.53 2.41
C ILE A 273 -29.51 11.86 3.04
N ASP A 274 -28.56 12.73 3.39
CA ASP A 274 -28.86 14.05 3.98
C ASP A 274 -29.72 14.91 3.02
N ASP A 275 -29.41 14.89 1.72
CA ASP A 275 -30.18 15.58 0.69
C ASP A 275 -31.59 14.97 0.53
N LEU A 276 -31.71 13.63 0.60
CA LEU A 276 -32.99 12.92 0.60
C LEU A 276 -33.81 13.20 1.87
N GLU A 277 -33.18 13.29 3.04
CA GLU A 277 -33.84 13.68 4.28
C GLU A 277 -34.34 15.13 4.22
N LEU A 278 -33.54 16.05 3.66
CA LEU A 278 -33.96 17.44 3.42
C LEU A 278 -35.14 17.51 2.46
N THR A 279 -35.15 16.71 1.39
CA THR A 279 -36.29 16.64 0.45
C THR A 279 -37.51 15.97 1.09
N LEU A 280 -37.33 14.95 1.92
CA LEU A 280 -38.40 14.32 2.70
C LEU A 280 -39.03 15.33 3.65
N VAL A 281 -38.24 16.08 4.43
CA VAL A 281 -38.74 17.12 5.34
C VAL A 281 -39.49 18.21 4.58
N LYS A 282 -39.02 18.60 3.40
CA LYS A 282 -39.75 19.53 2.52
C LYS A 282 -41.08 18.94 2.06
N ALA A 283 -41.06 17.70 1.57
CA ALA A 283 -42.26 16.99 1.12
C ALA A 283 -43.26 16.75 2.27
N GLU A 284 -42.79 16.48 3.50
CA GLU A 284 -43.62 16.37 4.70
C GLU A 284 -44.23 17.72 5.08
N LYS A 285 -43.48 18.82 4.99
CA LYS A 285 -44.04 20.18 5.19
C LYS A 285 -45.10 20.52 4.15
N GLU A 286 -44.85 20.20 2.88
CA GLU A 286 -45.83 20.38 1.80
C GLU A 286 -47.06 19.49 2.01
N LYS A 287 -46.86 18.22 2.35
CA LYS A 287 -47.93 17.29 2.74
C LYS A 287 -48.74 17.88 3.90
N HIS A 288 -48.11 18.34 4.97
CA HIS A 288 -48.82 18.88 6.13
C HIS A 288 -49.59 20.16 5.79
N ALA A 289 -49.04 21.01 4.90
CA ALA A 289 -49.77 22.15 4.36
C ALA A 289 -50.98 21.74 3.52
N THR A 290 -50.88 20.67 2.72
CA THR A 290 -52.01 20.11 1.97
C THR A 290 -53.03 19.42 2.88
N GLU A 291 -52.59 18.68 3.90
CA GLU A 291 -53.47 18.07 4.91
C GLU A 291 -54.26 19.12 5.68
N ASN A 292 -53.63 20.25 6.04
CA ASN A 292 -54.33 21.36 6.68
C ASN A 292 -55.35 22.02 5.75
N LYS A 293 -55.04 22.15 4.45
CA LYS A 293 -56.05 22.58 3.45
C LYS A 293 -57.20 21.59 3.33
N VAL A 294 -56.90 20.28 3.31
CA VAL A 294 -57.93 19.24 3.30
C VAL A 294 -58.78 19.30 4.56
N LYS A 295 -58.18 19.43 5.75
CA LYS A 295 -58.91 19.56 7.02
C LYS A 295 -59.88 20.74 7.03
N ASN A 296 -59.43 21.91 6.60
CA ASN A 296 -60.28 23.09 6.50
C ASN A 296 -61.42 22.89 5.50
N LEU A 297 -61.16 22.23 4.37
CA LEU A 297 -62.22 21.89 3.40
C LEU A 297 -63.19 20.84 3.96
N THR A 298 -62.71 19.87 4.74
CA THR A 298 -63.55 18.87 5.40
C THR A 298 -64.45 19.50 6.47
N GLU A 299 -63.95 20.48 7.24
CA GLU A 299 -64.76 21.24 8.20
C GLU A 299 -65.87 22.05 7.51
N VAL A 300 -65.59 22.63 6.34
CA VAL A 300 -66.59 23.31 5.50
C VAL A 300 -67.64 22.33 4.98
N VAL A 301 -67.25 21.11 4.60
CA VAL A 301 -68.18 20.06 4.16
C VAL A 301 -69.07 19.59 5.31
N THR A 302 -68.52 19.37 6.51
CA THR A 302 -69.33 18.98 7.68
C THR A 302 -70.32 20.06 8.11
N GLY A 303 -69.96 21.34 7.97
CA GLY A 303 -70.89 22.45 8.20
C GLY A 303 -72.03 22.50 7.18
N LEU A 304 -71.76 22.14 5.93
CA LEU A 304 -72.79 22.01 4.89
C LEU A 304 -73.72 20.81 5.16
N ASP A 305 -73.19 19.68 5.63
CA ASP A 305 -74.01 18.51 6.00
C ASP A 305 -74.94 18.77 7.19
N GLU A 306 -74.53 19.59 8.16
CA GLU A 306 -75.41 20.04 9.26
C GLU A 306 -76.57 20.93 8.79
N THR A 307 -76.34 21.77 7.77
CA THR A 307 -77.41 22.56 7.16
C THR A 307 -78.40 21.71 6.34
N VAL A 308 -77.92 20.66 5.68
CA VAL A 308 -78.76 19.68 4.97
C VAL A 308 -79.61 18.86 5.95
N ALA A 309 -79.04 18.46 7.10
CA ALA A 309 -79.77 17.74 8.14
C ALA A 309 -80.90 18.56 8.78
N LYS A 310 -80.73 19.88 8.93
CA LYS A 310 -81.79 20.80 9.39
C LYS A 310 -82.94 20.91 8.38
N LEU A 311 -82.63 21.07 7.10
CA LEU A 311 -83.64 21.12 6.02
C LEU A 311 -84.38 19.78 5.84
N ALA A 312 -83.72 18.65 6.09
CA ALA A 312 -84.36 17.33 6.08
C ALA A 312 -85.35 17.12 7.25
N LYS A 313 -85.09 17.73 8.42
CA LYS A 313 -86.00 17.69 9.58
C LYS A 313 -87.26 18.54 9.38
N GLU A 314 -87.14 19.71 8.73
CA GLU A 314 -88.30 20.56 8.40
C GLU A 314 -89.19 19.92 7.32
N LYS A 315 -88.60 19.21 6.35
CA LYS A 315 -89.36 18.46 5.33
C LYS A 315 -90.21 17.33 5.93
N LYS A 316 -89.71 16.64 6.96
CA LYS A 316 -90.41 15.51 7.60
C LYS A 316 -91.59 15.97 8.47
N ALA A 317 -91.44 17.10 9.17
CA ALA A 317 -92.52 17.72 9.96
C ALA A 317 -93.68 18.21 9.08
N LEU A 318 -93.41 18.68 7.85
CA LEU A 318 -94.45 19.07 6.89
C LEU A 318 -95.20 17.86 6.28
N GLN A 319 -94.55 16.70 6.13
CA GLN A 319 -95.20 15.48 5.63
C GLN A 319 -96.12 14.82 6.67
N GLU A 320 -95.80 14.91 7.96
CA GLU A 320 -96.62 14.35 9.04
C GLU A 320 -97.90 15.18 9.30
N ALA A 321 -97.86 16.50 9.09
CA ALA A 321 -99.04 17.36 9.16
C ALA A 321 -100.02 17.16 7.97
N GLN A 322 -99.52 16.73 6.81
CA GLN A 322 -100.34 16.44 5.63
C GLN A 322 -101.08 15.08 5.74
N GLN A 323 -100.48 14.09 6.40
CA GLN A 323 -101.09 12.76 6.58
C GLN A 323 -102.23 12.77 7.62
N GLN A 324 -102.10 13.59 8.68
CA GLN A 324 -103.14 13.74 9.71
C GLN A 324 -104.41 14.40 9.15
N ALA A 325 -104.29 15.33 8.20
CA ALA A 325 -105.42 15.98 7.53
C ALA A 325 -106.13 15.07 6.50
N LEU A 326 -105.48 14.00 6.03
CA LEU A 326 -106.06 12.98 5.15
C LEU A 326 -106.86 11.93 5.94
N ASP A 327 -106.43 11.58 7.15
CA ASP A 327 -107.13 10.60 8.00
C ASP A 327 -108.44 11.16 8.61
N ASP A 328 -108.50 12.47 8.91
CA ASP A 328 -109.73 13.12 9.38
C ASP A 328 -110.79 13.30 8.25
N LEU A 329 -110.36 13.36 6.99
CA LEU A 329 -111.26 13.40 5.82
C LEU A 329 -111.87 12.01 5.52
N GLN A 330 -111.09 10.94 5.75
CA GLN A 330 -111.51 9.54 5.54
C GLN A 330 -112.61 9.10 6.53
N ILE A 331 -112.57 9.60 7.78
CA ILE A 331 -113.58 9.29 8.80
C ILE A 331 -114.95 9.96 8.52
N GLU A 332 -114.96 11.13 7.87
CA GLU A 332 -116.20 11.79 7.42
C GLU A 332 -116.73 11.20 6.09
N GLU A 333 -115.87 10.65 5.23
CA GLU A 333 -116.28 9.89 4.04
C GLU A 333 -116.96 8.55 4.39
N ASP A 334 -116.53 7.86 5.45
CA ASP A 334 -117.10 6.56 5.86
C ASP A 334 -118.48 6.68 6.55
N LYS A 335 -118.82 7.85 7.12
CA LYS A 335 -120.19 8.15 7.62
C LYS A 335 -121.16 8.49 6.49
N VAL A 336 -120.69 9.13 5.41
CA VAL A 336 -121.51 9.44 4.22
C VAL A 336 -121.77 8.19 3.38
N ASN A 337 -120.84 7.25 3.32
CA ASN A 337 -120.99 5.99 2.59
C ASN A 337 -121.95 4.97 3.22
N THR A 338 -122.17 5.02 4.54
CA THR A 338 -123.19 4.20 5.21
C THR A 338 -124.60 4.76 5.05
N LEU A 339 -124.77 6.08 4.94
CA LEU A 339 -126.06 6.72 4.63
C LEU A 339 -126.42 6.64 3.13
N THR A 340 -125.43 6.63 2.23
CA THR A 340 -125.65 6.49 0.77
C THR A 340 -126.07 5.06 0.38
N LYS A 341 -125.63 4.03 1.11
CA LYS A 341 -126.06 2.63 0.90
C LYS A 341 -127.50 2.34 1.37
N ALA A 342 -128.05 3.14 2.30
CA ALA A 342 -129.46 3.06 2.70
C ALA A 342 -130.40 3.80 1.71
N ARG A 343 -129.90 4.86 1.05
CA ARG A 343 -130.61 5.62 0.01
C ARG A 343 -130.77 4.84 -1.30
N ILE A 344 -129.72 4.14 -1.75
CA ILE A 344 -129.72 3.38 -3.02
C ILE A 344 -130.71 2.18 -2.99
N LYS A 345 -131.02 1.62 -1.82
CA LYS A 345 -132.03 0.55 -1.67
C LYS A 345 -133.49 1.03 -1.70
N LEU A 346 -133.75 2.32 -1.50
CA LEU A 346 -135.09 2.93 -1.57
C LEU A 346 -135.35 3.63 -2.92
N GLU A 347 -134.31 4.11 -3.62
CA GLU A 347 -134.40 4.67 -4.98
C GLU A 347 -134.56 3.59 -6.08
N GLN A 348 -134.20 2.32 -5.83
CA GLN A 348 -134.32 1.21 -6.80
C GLN A 348 -135.70 0.51 -6.82
N GLN A 349 -136.62 0.83 -5.91
CA GLN A 349 -138.02 0.36 -5.98
C GLN A 349 -138.98 1.42 -6.54
N VAL A 350 -138.57 2.69 -6.62
CA VAL A 350 -139.37 3.79 -7.20
C VAL A 350 -139.13 3.91 -8.72
N ASN A 351 -137.89 3.70 -9.18
CA ASN A 351 -137.54 3.77 -10.60
C ASN A 351 -138.01 2.56 -11.46
N HIS A 352 -138.65 1.55 -10.87
CA HIS A 352 -139.31 0.45 -11.62
C HIS A 352 -140.82 0.66 -11.81
N VAL A 353 -141.41 1.67 -11.14
CA VAL A 353 -142.84 2.04 -11.31
C VAL A 353 -142.99 3.28 -12.19
N GLU A 354 -141.98 4.15 -12.28
CA GLU A 354 -142.00 5.33 -13.17
C GLU A 354 -141.69 5.01 -14.65
N GLY A 355 -141.15 3.82 -14.95
CA GLY A 355 -140.89 3.34 -16.32
C GLY A 355 -142.07 2.69 -17.05
N SER A 356 -143.13 2.29 -16.34
CA SER A 356 -144.34 1.74 -16.97
C SER A 356 -145.37 2.81 -17.35
N LEU A 357 -145.19 4.07 -16.93
CA LEU A 357 -146.07 5.18 -17.31
C LEU A 357 -145.54 6.01 -18.50
N GLU A 358 -144.23 5.96 -18.79
CA GLU A 358 -143.65 6.55 -20.02
C GLU A 358 -143.95 5.67 -21.26
N LEU A 359 -144.41 4.44 -21.06
CA LEU A 359 -144.98 3.56 -22.10
C LEU A 359 -146.46 3.83 -22.41
N GLU A 360 -147.08 4.86 -21.82
CA GLU A 360 -148.35 5.42 -22.34
C GLU A 360 -148.10 6.63 -23.27
N ARG A 361 -146.97 7.34 -23.16
CA ARG A 361 -146.77 8.63 -23.86
C ARG A 361 -146.36 8.54 -25.33
N LYS A 362 -145.89 7.38 -25.80
CA LYS A 362 -145.75 7.09 -27.24
C LYS A 362 -147.09 6.75 -27.94
N ALA A 363 -148.19 6.58 -27.19
CA ALA A 363 -149.55 6.55 -27.73
C ALA A 363 -150.25 7.93 -27.71
N CYS A 364 -149.67 8.94 -27.05
CA CYS A 364 -150.21 10.31 -27.00
C CYS A 364 -149.59 11.26 -28.05
N MET A 365 -148.35 11.02 -28.49
CA MET A 365 -147.73 11.84 -29.55
C MET A 365 -148.31 11.56 -30.96
N ASP A 366 -149.05 10.47 -31.15
CA ASP A 366 -149.93 10.28 -32.31
C ASP A 366 -151.27 11.04 -32.20
N LEU A 367 -151.60 11.59 -31.02
CA LEU A 367 -152.79 12.42 -30.76
C LEU A 367 -152.45 13.93 -30.69
N GLU A 368 -151.22 14.32 -30.37
CA GLU A 368 -150.76 15.72 -30.47
C GLU A 368 -150.47 16.17 -31.92
N ARG A 369 -150.27 15.24 -32.86
CA ARG A 369 -150.38 15.50 -34.31
C ARG A 369 -151.83 15.74 -34.77
N ALA A 370 -152.84 15.33 -33.99
CA ALA A 370 -154.24 15.72 -34.19
C ALA A 370 -154.60 17.03 -33.45
N LYS A 371 -153.95 17.33 -32.31
CA LYS A 371 -154.17 18.57 -31.54
C LYS A 371 -153.52 19.82 -32.15
N ARG A 372 -152.34 19.72 -32.78
CA ARG A 372 -151.76 20.82 -33.59
C ARG A 372 -152.45 21.06 -34.93
N LYS A 373 -153.46 20.24 -35.28
CA LYS A 373 -154.45 20.52 -36.33
C LYS A 373 -155.72 21.23 -35.82
N LEU A 374 -155.96 21.27 -34.49
CA LEU A 374 -157.15 21.88 -33.85
C LEU A 374 -156.82 23.10 -32.97
N GLU A 375 -155.60 23.26 -32.46
CA GLU A 375 -155.16 24.48 -31.75
C GLU A 375 -154.77 25.61 -32.72
N GLY A 376 -154.53 25.28 -34.00
CA GLY A 376 -154.50 26.25 -35.11
C GLY A 376 -155.88 26.83 -35.42
N ASP A 377 -156.95 26.03 -35.26
CA ASP A 377 -158.33 26.50 -35.43
C ASP A 377 -158.82 27.31 -34.20
N LEU A 378 -158.28 27.06 -33.00
CA LEU A 378 -158.64 27.79 -31.78
C LEU A 378 -157.93 29.16 -31.65
N LYS A 379 -156.70 29.30 -32.16
CA LYS A 379 -156.00 30.60 -32.22
C LYS A 379 -156.59 31.53 -33.29
N LEU A 380 -157.04 31.00 -34.43
CA LEU A 380 -157.79 31.76 -35.43
C LEU A 380 -159.19 32.15 -34.92
N ALA A 381 -159.87 31.32 -34.12
CA ALA A 381 -161.16 31.65 -33.51
C ALA A 381 -161.06 32.64 -32.32
N GLN A 382 -159.95 32.65 -31.57
CA GLN A 382 -159.74 33.58 -30.45
C GLN A 382 -159.29 34.97 -30.92
N GLU A 383 -158.59 35.11 -32.04
CA GLU A 383 -158.34 36.40 -32.69
C GLU A 383 -159.61 36.97 -33.35
N THR A 384 -160.51 36.12 -33.87
CA THR A 384 -161.83 36.56 -34.38
C THR A 384 -162.80 37.01 -33.27
N ILE A 385 -162.64 36.53 -32.02
CA ILE A 385 -163.49 36.92 -30.88
C ILE A 385 -162.99 38.20 -30.21
N VAL A 386 -161.68 38.44 -30.13
CA VAL A 386 -161.13 39.72 -29.65
C VAL A 386 -161.46 40.86 -30.63
N ASP A 387 -161.56 40.58 -31.94
CA ASP A 387 -162.06 41.54 -32.92
C ASP A 387 -163.59 41.76 -32.82
N LEU A 388 -164.39 40.73 -32.52
CA LEU A 388 -165.85 40.87 -32.27
C LEU A 388 -166.19 41.51 -30.91
N GLU A 389 -165.33 41.39 -29.89
CA GLU A 389 -165.46 42.08 -28.60
C GLU A 389 -165.14 43.58 -28.72
N ASN A 390 -164.22 43.95 -29.62
CA ASN A 390 -163.96 45.35 -30.00
C ASN A 390 -165.10 45.94 -30.86
N ASP A 391 -165.70 45.17 -31.78
CA ASP A 391 -166.90 45.58 -32.54
C ASP A 391 -168.16 45.68 -31.65
N LYS A 392 -168.26 44.88 -30.59
CA LYS A 392 -169.34 44.98 -29.59
C LYS A 392 -169.19 46.25 -28.74
N GLN A 393 -167.98 46.62 -28.32
CA GLN A 393 -167.74 47.90 -27.62
C GLN A 393 -168.02 49.12 -28.53
N TYR A 394 -167.77 49.02 -29.84
CA TYR A 394 -168.13 50.06 -30.82
C TYR A 394 -169.65 50.13 -31.09
N LEU A 395 -170.37 49.00 -31.07
CA LEU A 395 -171.83 48.96 -31.17
C LEU A 395 -172.54 49.43 -29.88
N ASP A 396 -171.95 49.18 -28.71
CA ASP A 396 -172.42 49.71 -27.42
C ASP A 396 -172.27 51.25 -27.35
N GLU A 397 -171.25 51.84 -27.98
CA GLU A 397 -171.14 53.30 -28.16
C GLU A 397 -172.15 53.86 -29.19
N LYS A 398 -172.53 53.08 -30.21
CA LYS A 398 -173.55 53.46 -31.20
C LYS A 398 -174.98 53.36 -30.65
N LEU A 399 -175.24 52.44 -29.73
CA LEU A 399 -176.51 52.30 -29.01
C LEU A 399 -176.67 53.37 -27.91
N ARG A 400 -175.58 53.78 -27.25
CA ARG A 400 -175.55 54.99 -26.40
C ARG A 400 -175.75 56.29 -27.18
N LYS A 401 -175.41 56.32 -28.47
CA LYS A 401 -175.78 57.44 -29.37
C LYS A 401 -177.27 57.42 -29.73
N LYS A 402 -177.93 56.26 -29.73
CA LYS A 402 -179.39 56.12 -29.85
C LYS A 402 -180.14 56.37 -28.54
N ASP A 403 -179.51 56.19 -27.38
CA ASP A 403 -179.97 56.73 -26.10
C ASP A 403 -180.06 58.27 -26.10
N PHE A 404 -179.25 58.94 -26.93
CA PHE A 404 -179.24 60.40 -27.02
C PHE A 404 -180.41 60.96 -27.86
N ASP A 405 -180.78 60.33 -28.98
CA ASP A 405 -181.86 60.80 -29.86
C ASP A 405 -183.28 60.47 -29.37
N PHE A 406 -183.47 59.34 -28.67
CA PHE A 406 -184.78 58.96 -28.13
C PHE A 406 -185.17 59.81 -26.92
N ASN A 407 -184.22 60.09 -26.02
CA ASN A 407 -184.41 61.01 -24.90
C ASN A 407 -184.58 62.48 -25.35
N GLN A 408 -184.03 62.86 -26.52
CA GLN A 408 -184.22 64.18 -27.11
C GLN A 408 -185.62 64.36 -27.74
N MET A 409 -186.27 63.27 -28.20
CA MET A 409 -187.66 63.30 -28.71
C MET A 409 -188.71 63.20 -27.61
N GLN A 410 -188.46 62.48 -26.51
CA GLN A 410 -189.45 62.35 -25.43
C GLN A 410 -189.46 63.58 -24.50
N ASN A 411 -188.31 64.23 -24.26
CA ASN A 411 -188.27 65.54 -23.60
C ASN A 411 -188.87 66.65 -24.46
N LYS A 412 -188.84 66.54 -25.81
CA LYS A 412 -189.60 67.44 -26.71
C LYS A 412 -191.13 67.24 -26.59
N ILE A 413 -191.63 66.03 -26.32
CA ILE A 413 -193.07 65.77 -26.08
C ILE A 413 -193.51 66.26 -24.68
N GLY A 414 -192.64 66.14 -23.67
CA GLY A 414 -192.90 66.69 -22.34
C GLY A 414 -192.95 68.22 -22.31
N GLN A 415 -192.11 68.89 -23.09
CA GLN A 415 -192.05 70.36 -23.14
C GLN A 415 -193.10 70.97 -24.09
N HIS A 416 -193.58 70.24 -25.12
CA HIS A 416 -194.66 70.71 -25.99
C HIS A 416 -196.08 70.59 -25.42
N ARG A 417 -196.34 69.76 -24.40
CA ARG A 417 -197.68 69.71 -23.77
C ARG A 417 -197.85 70.74 -22.65
N ASN A 418 -196.79 71.08 -21.94
CA ASN A 418 -196.80 72.20 -20.98
C ASN A 418 -196.89 73.57 -21.68
N SER A 419 -196.51 73.66 -22.96
CA SER A 419 -196.73 74.86 -23.78
C SER A 419 -198.11 74.88 -24.47
N GLY A 420 -198.88 73.78 -24.44
CA GLY A 420 -200.28 73.74 -24.87
C GLY A 420 -201.26 74.26 -23.80
N THR A 421 -200.90 74.14 -22.52
CA THR A 421 -201.63 74.75 -21.41
C THR A 421 -201.55 76.29 -21.39
N ASP A 422 -200.56 76.90 -22.05
CA ASP A 422 -200.32 78.35 -22.01
C ASP A 422 -200.75 79.13 -23.29
N LEU A 423 -201.12 78.47 -24.40
CA LEU A 423 -201.51 79.14 -25.66
C LEU A 423 -203.02 79.22 -25.96
N GLN A 424 -203.92 78.57 -25.20
CA GLN A 424 -205.39 78.77 -25.33
C GLN A 424 -206.10 79.36 -24.10
N LYS A 425 -205.33 79.74 -23.07
CA LYS A 425 -205.65 80.90 -22.21
C LYS A 425 -205.63 82.23 -22.99
N LYS A 426 -205.10 82.25 -24.22
CA LYS A 426 -204.95 83.44 -25.08
C LYS A 426 -205.98 83.56 -26.23
N ILE A 427 -206.99 82.67 -26.30
CA ILE A 427 -208.18 82.80 -27.19
C ILE A 427 -209.48 83.00 -26.37
N ARG A 428 -209.36 83.40 -25.11
CA ARG A 428 -210.46 84.06 -24.40
C ARG A 428 -210.62 85.55 -24.80
N GLU A 429 -209.82 86.11 -25.72
CA GLU A 429 -209.66 87.57 -25.80
C GLU A 429 -209.76 88.26 -27.17
N LEU A 430 -210.00 87.58 -28.32
CA LEU A 430 -209.97 88.28 -29.62
C LEU A 430 -211.08 88.03 -30.65
N GLN A 431 -212.16 87.29 -30.35
CA GLN A 431 -213.36 87.36 -31.22
C GLN A 431 -214.60 86.80 -30.52
N ALA A 432 -215.47 87.75 -30.13
CA ALA A 432 -216.94 87.70 -30.04
C ALA A 432 -217.62 86.57 -29.26
#